data_AF-A0A1M5SRM4-F1
#
_entry.id   AF-A0A1M5SRM4-F1
#
_cell.length_a   1.000
_cell.length_b   1.000
_cell.length_c   1.000
_cell.angle_alpha   90.00
_cell.angle_beta   90.00
_cell.angle_gamma   90.00
#
_symmetry.space_group_name_H-M   'P 1'
#
loop_
_entity.id
_entity.type
_entity.pdbx_description
1 polymer ?
#
loop_
_entity_poly.entity_id
_entity_poly.type
_entity_poly.pdbx_seq_one_letter_code
_entity_poly.pdbx_strand_id
1 'polypeptide(L)'
;MLAVIGIILSIIISIYMTFKCKNIYEKLIPLLSISTKISLLIMLLSYFYNLPYFFEVGLLYLLLSIGGSFIITSFVSRSDFQ
;
A
#
# COMPACT_ATOMS: atom_id res chain seq x y z
N MET A 1 9.88 12.39 12.87
CA MET A 1 10.94 12.15 11.87
C MET A 1 11.39 10.70 11.80
N LEU A 2 11.77 10.05 12.91
CA LEU A 2 12.17 8.62 12.92
C LEU A 2 11.13 7.68 12.27
N ALA A 3 9.84 7.88 12.56
CA ALA A 3 8.76 7.10 11.96
C ALA A 3 8.71 7.20 10.43
N VAL A 4 8.94 8.40 9.87
CA VAL A 4 8.91 8.65 8.42
C VAL A 4 10.07 7.90 7.74
N ILE A 5 11.26 7.96 8.33
CA ILE A 5 12.45 7.25 7.82
C ILE A 5 12.22 5.73 7.86
N GLY A 6 11.64 5.22 8.94
CA GLY A 6 11.29 3.81 9.06
C GLY A 6 10.28 3.35 8.00
N ILE A 7 9.26 4.17 7.71
CA ILE A 7 8.27 3.87 6.67
C ILE A 7 8.94 3.86 5.30
N ILE A 8 9.79 4.84 4.98
CA ILE A 8 10.51 4.90 3.69
C ILE A 8 11.39 3.65 3.49
N LEU A 9 12.17 3.26 4.50
CA LEU A 9 12.96 2.02 4.47
C LEU A 9 12.08 0.80 4.23
N SER A 10 10.93 0.74 4.93
CA SER A 10 9.99 -0.37 4.76
C SER A 10 9.34 -0.42 3.36
N ILE A 11 9.18 0.73 2.69
CA ILE A 11 8.68 0.79 1.30
C ILE A 11 9.72 0.22 0.35
N ILE A 12 11.00 0.60 0.51
CA ILE A 12 12.11 0.08 -0.31
C ILE A 12 12.20 -1.44 -0.21
N ILE A 13 12.08 -1.98 1.01
CA ILE A 13 12.08 -3.44 1.25
C ILE A 13 10.89 -4.12 0.55
N SER A 14 9.69 -3.52 0.64
CA SER A 14 8.50 -4.08 -0.02
C SER A 14 8.61 -4.03 -1.55
N ILE A 15 9.20 -2.97 -2.12
CA ILE A 15 9.49 -2.87 -3.56
C ILE A 15 10.43 -4.01 -3.96
N TYR A 16 11.53 -4.19 -3.23
CA TYR A 16 12.48 -5.27 -3.48
C TYR A 16 11.82 -6.67 -3.44
N MET A 17 10.94 -6.92 -2.47
CA MET A 17 10.20 -8.19 -2.38
C MET A 17 9.27 -8.40 -3.57
N THR A 18 8.65 -7.34 -4.10
CA THR A 18 7.76 -7.41 -5.26
C THR A 18 8.51 -7.92 -6.51
N PHE A 19 9.78 -7.53 -6.69
CA PHE A 19 10.60 -8.03 -7.80
C PHE A 19 11.10 -9.46 -7.60
N LYS A 20 11.31 -9.88 -6.35
CA LYS A 20 11.86 -11.21 -6.03
C LYS A 20 10.81 -12.33 -6.11
N CYS A 21 9.56 -12.04 -5.76
CA CYS A 21 8.48 -13.03 -5.83
C CYS A 21 8.21 -13.46 -7.28
N LYS A 22 8.07 -14.77 -7.53
CA LYS A 22 7.74 -15.30 -8.87
C LYS A 22 6.23 -15.42 -9.06
N ASN A 23 5.49 -15.86 -8.04
CA ASN A 23 4.04 -16.04 -8.10
C ASN A 23 3.28 -14.71 -8.09
N ILE A 24 2.19 -14.67 -8.86
CA ILE A 24 1.31 -13.48 -8.94
C ILE A 24 0.69 -13.18 -7.57
N TYR A 25 0.24 -14.21 -6.85
CA TYR A 25 -0.29 -14.08 -5.48
C TYR A 25 0.76 -13.56 -4.50
N GLU A 26 1.99 -14.04 -4.58
CA GLU A 26 3.08 -13.59 -3.72
C GLU A 26 3.49 -12.14 -4.01
N LYS A 27 3.30 -11.66 -5.24
CA LYS A 27 3.55 -10.25 -5.61
C LYS A 27 2.46 -9.31 -5.11
N LEU A 28 1.22 -9.78 -4.95
CA LEU A 28 0.11 -8.94 -4.50
C LEU A 28 0.32 -8.45 -3.05
N ILE A 29 0.83 -9.32 -2.18
CA ILE A 29 1.08 -9.03 -0.76
C ILE A 29 2.02 -7.81 -0.56
N PRO A 30 3.23 -7.77 -1.15
CA PRO A 30 4.10 -6.62 -1.03
C PRO A 30 3.54 -5.38 -1.74
N LEU A 31 2.75 -5.54 -2.81
CA LEU A 31 2.08 -4.42 -3.49
C LEU A 31 1.05 -3.72 -2.57
N LEU A 32 0.21 -4.50 -1.91
CA LEU A 32 -0.73 -4.08 -0.87
C LEU A 32 -0.01 -3.37 0.29
N SER A 33 1.11 -3.95 0.73
CA SER A 33 1.92 -3.38 1.80
C SER A 33 2.48 -2.00 1.41
N ILE A 34 2.91 -1.81 0.16
CA ILE A 34 3.36 -0.50 -0.34
C ILE A 34 2.21 0.52 -0.28
N SER A 35 1.03 0.16 -0.78
CA SER A 35 -0.11 1.07 -0.85
C SER A 35 -0.59 1.53 0.54
N THR A 36 -0.66 0.60 1.51
CA THR A 36 -1.00 0.92 2.91
C THR A 36 0.05 1.81 3.59
N LYS A 37 1.34 1.59 3.32
CA LYS A 37 2.43 2.45 3.81
C LYS A 37 2.37 3.86 3.22
N ILE A 38 2.00 4.00 1.95
CA ILE A 38 1.82 5.32 1.31
C ILE A 38 0.68 6.08 1.97
N SER A 39 -0.47 5.44 2.21
CA SER A 39 -1.59 6.05 2.95
C SER A 39 -1.16 6.53 4.35
N LEU A 40 -0.46 5.68 5.11
CA LEU A 40 0.09 6.03 6.42
C LEU A 40 1.04 7.23 6.35
N LEU A 41 1.87 7.32 5.31
CA LEU A 41 2.80 8.42 5.11
C LEU A 41 2.06 9.75 4.84
N ILE A 42 0.98 9.71 4.06
CA ILE A 42 0.11 10.87 3.81
C ILE A 42 -0.57 11.33 5.12
N MET A 43 -1.08 10.39 5.93
CA MET A 43 -1.69 10.72 7.22
C MET A 43 -0.66 11.28 8.22
N LEU A 44 0.56 10.75 8.25
CA LEU A 44 1.66 11.29 9.06
C LEU A 44 2.08 12.68 8.62
N LEU A 45 2.13 12.94 7.31
CA LEU A 45 2.39 14.27 6.77
C LEU A 45 1.31 15.27 7.20
N SER A 46 0.03 14.86 7.15
CA SER A 46 -1.08 15.70 7.63
C SER A 46 -0.85 16.15 9.08
N TYR A 47 -0.39 15.23 9.94
CA TYR A 47 -0.06 15.53 11.33
C TYR A 47 1.12 16.52 11.46
N PHE A 48 2.19 16.37 10.67
CA PHE A 48 3.34 17.28 10.74
C PHE A 48 3.03 18.69 10.22
N TYR A 49 2.22 18.81 9.18
CA TYR A 49 1.90 20.09 8.55
C TYR A 49 0.63 20.74 9.14
N ASN A 50 -0.08 20.09 10.08
CA ASN A 50 -1.36 20.53 10.63
C ASN A 50 -2.41 20.86 9.56
N LEU A 51 -2.37 20.16 8.43
CA LEU A 51 -3.30 20.33 7.32
C LEU A 51 -4.33 19.20 7.34
N PRO A 52 -5.56 19.43 7.86
CA PRO A 52 -6.55 18.37 8.08
C PRO A 52 -7.01 17.70 6.78
N TYR A 53 -7.03 18.44 5.67
CA TYR A 53 -7.43 17.90 4.36
C TYR A 53 -6.56 16.73 3.88
N PHE A 54 -5.28 16.67 4.26
CA PHE A 54 -4.41 15.56 3.89
C PHE A 54 -4.78 14.25 4.61
N PHE A 55 -5.38 14.34 5.79
CA PHE A 55 -5.84 13.16 6.52
C PHE A 55 -6.97 12.46 5.75
N GLU A 56 -7.91 13.24 5.22
CA GLU A 56 -9.01 12.74 4.38
C GLU A 56 -8.49 12.09 3.10
N VAL A 57 -7.48 12.68 2.46
CA VAL A 57 -6.81 12.09 1.28
C VAL A 57 -6.14 10.76 1.63
N GLY A 58 -5.45 10.70 2.78
CA GLY A 58 -4.82 9.48 3.27
C GLY A 58 -5.83 8.35 3.52
N LEU A 59 -6.98 8.68 4.11
CA LEU A 59 -8.09 7.75 4.32
C LEU A 59 -8.71 7.26 3.00
N LEU A 60 -8.96 8.18 2.07
CA LEU A 60 -9.51 7.83 0.75
C LEU A 60 -8.56 6.89 0.00
N TYR A 61 -7.25 7.17 0.04
CA TYR A 61 -6.23 6.30 -0.54
C TYR A 61 -6.22 4.91 0.10
N LEU A 62 -6.42 4.82 1.43
CA LEU A 62 -6.53 3.54 2.15
C LEU A 62 -7.73 2.72 1.68
N LEU A 63 -8.90 3.36 1.55
CA LEU A 63 -10.12 2.71 1.08
C LEU A 63 -9.99 2.22 -0.36
N LEU A 64 -9.41 3.05 -1.24
CA LEU A 64 -9.09 2.68 -2.62
C LEU A 64 -8.14 1.50 -2.68
N SER A 65 -7.11 1.48 -1.83
CA SER A 65 -6.13 0.39 -1.75
C SER A 65 -6.80 -0.94 -1.42
N ILE A 66 -7.68 -0.93 -0.41
CA ILE A 66 -8.42 -2.13 0.03
C ILE A 66 -9.38 -2.58 -1.09
N GLY A 67 -10.18 -1.67 -1.63
CA GLY A 67 -11.14 -1.98 -2.70
C GLY A 67 -10.46 -2.51 -3.97
N GLY A 68 -9.40 -1.84 -4.41
CA GLY A 68 -8.58 -2.26 -5.56
C GLY A 68 -7.97 -3.64 -5.33
N SER A 69 -7.46 -3.92 -4.13
CA SER A 69 -6.96 -5.24 -3.80
C SER A 69 -8.02 -6.32 -3.91
N PHE A 70 -9.24 -6.10 -3.38
CA PHE A 70 -10.31 -7.08 -3.49
C PHE A 70 -10.68 -7.39 -4.93
N ILE A 71 -10.70 -6.37 -5.79
CA ILE A 71 -10.98 -6.55 -7.23
C ILE A 71 -9.87 -7.40 -7.87
N ILE A 72 -8.60 -7.08 -7.60
CA ILE A 72 -7.46 -7.78 -8.18
C ILE A 72 -7.43 -9.24 -7.71
N THR A 73 -7.59 -9.49 -6.40
CA THR A 73 -7.60 -10.86 -5.88
C THR A 73 -8.76 -11.69 -6.44
N SER A 74 -9.96 -11.09 -6.57
CA SER A 74 -11.12 -11.75 -7.18
C SER A 74 -10.91 -12.05 -8.66
N PHE A 75 -10.20 -11.17 -9.38
CA PHE A 75 -9.88 -11.39 -10.79
C PHE A 75 -8.90 -12.54 -10.97
N VAL A 76 -7.80 -12.53 -10.18
CA VAL A 76 -6.77 -13.57 -10.25
C VAL A 76 -7.32 -14.92 -9.80
N SER A 77 -8.16 -14.97 -8.74
CA SER A 77 -8.78 -16.22 -8.33
C SER A 77 -9.69 -16.79 -9.41
N ARG A 78 -10.36 -15.94 -10.19
CA ARG A 78 -11.28 -16.38 -11.24
C ARG A 78 -10.56 -16.86 -12.50
N SER A 79 -9.38 -16.29 -12.81
CA SER A 79 -8.55 -16.75 -13.92
C SER A 79 -7.89 -18.11 -13.69
N ASP A 80 -7.64 -18.51 -12.44
CA ASP A 80 -7.07 -19.83 -12.13
C ASP A 80 -8.08 -20.98 -12.25
N PHE A 81 -9.38 -20.67 -12.32
CA PHE A 81 -10.46 -21.67 -12.50
C PHE A 81 -10.83 -21.92 -13.98
N GLN A 82 -10.16 -21.27 -14.94
CA GLN A 82 -10.27 -21.55 -16.39
C GLN A 82 -9.06 -22.33 -16.88
#